data_AF-A0A1H8U950-F1
#
_entry.id   AF-A0A1H8U950-F1
#
_cell.length_a   1.000
_cell.length_b   1.000
_cell.length_c   1.000
_cell.angle_alpha   90.00
_cell.angle_beta   90.00
_cell.angle_gamma   90.00
#
_symmetry.space_group_name_H-M   'P 1'
#
loop_
_entity.id
_entity.type
_entity.pdbx_description
1 polymer ?
#
loop_
_entity_poly.entity_id
_entity_poly.type
_entity_poly.pdbx_seq_one_letter_code
_entity_poly.pdbx_strand_id
1 'polypeptide(L)'
;MHRALVLLLLLVTACEGSFVRPEDLGRKVAINKSYEARDTCLKHKAADAMASADPAELASTAALACQSETDRLITAANPDGDSKVTASIRHDTEFRALKYVLQARGQVAPANGE
;
A
#
# COMPACT_ATOMS: atom_id res chain seq x y z
N MET A 1 36.34 19.49 36.98
CA MET A 1 34.94 19.77 36.60
C MET A 1 34.70 19.80 35.09
N HIS A 2 35.61 20.34 34.27
CA HIS A 2 35.49 20.31 32.80
C HIS A 2 35.46 18.90 32.17
N ARG A 3 36.27 17.96 32.68
CA ARG A 3 36.32 16.59 32.13
C ARG A 3 35.02 15.79 32.31
N ALA A 4 34.28 16.07 33.40
CA ALA A 4 32.98 15.44 33.65
C ALA A 4 31.89 15.98 32.72
N LEU A 5 31.96 17.27 32.35
CA LEU A 5 31.00 17.91 31.44
C LEU A 5 31.15 17.39 29.99
N VAL A 6 32.37 17.11 29.56
CA VAL A 6 32.68 16.58 28.21
C VAL A 6 32.18 15.14 28.05
N LEU A 7 32.30 14.32 29.09
CA LEU A 7 31.78 12.94 29.08
C LEU A 7 30.25 12.90 29.06
N LEU A 8 29.58 13.86 29.71
CA LEU A 8 28.12 13.94 29.73
C LEU A 8 27.56 14.35 28.35
N LEU A 9 28.26 15.22 27.60
CA LEU A 9 27.84 15.64 26.26
C LEU A 9 27.95 14.52 25.21
N LEU A 10 28.93 13.62 25.33
CA LEU A 10 29.10 12.47 24.42
C LEU A 10 28.02 11.41 24.58
N LEU A 11 27.40 11.31 25.76
CA LEU A 11 26.33 10.35 26.04
C LEU A 11 24.96 10.81 25.54
N VAL A 12 24.79 12.10 25.23
CA VAL A 12 23.50 12.66 24.76
C VAL A 12 23.37 12.61 23.22
N THR A 13 24.46 12.40 22.47
CA THR A 13 24.40 12.24 21.00
C THR A 13 24.22 10.80 20.53
N ALA A 14 24.19 9.82 21.44
CA ALA A 14 23.65 8.49 21.17
C ALA A 14 22.12 8.51 21.28
N CYS A 15 21.49 9.44 20.56
CA CYS A 15 20.08 9.32 20.24
C CYS A 15 20.04 8.46 18.98
N GLU A 16 19.39 7.31 19.06
CA GLU A 16 19.21 6.30 18.02
C GLU A 16 18.71 6.94 16.70
N GLY A 17 19.62 7.55 15.93
CA GLY A 17 19.33 8.03 14.60
C GLY A 17 19.12 6.80 13.75
N SER A 18 17.86 6.37 13.58
CA SER A 18 17.50 5.31 12.65
C SER A 18 18.08 5.67 11.28
N PHE A 19 19.23 5.08 10.96
CA PHE A 19 19.96 5.38 9.75
C PHE A 19 19.20 4.71 8.60
N VAL A 20 18.32 5.47 7.95
CA VAL A 20 17.65 5.02 6.73
C VAL A 20 18.72 4.84 5.66
N ARG A 21 18.93 3.61 5.22
CA ARG A 21 19.93 3.36 4.18
C ARG A 21 19.35 3.87 2.84
N PRO A 22 20.16 4.47 1.95
CA PRO A 22 19.67 4.94 0.65
C PRO A 22 18.95 3.87 -0.19
N GLU A 23 19.32 2.59 -0.03
CA GLU A 23 18.63 1.44 -0.62
C GLU A 23 17.17 1.26 -0.15
N ASP A 24 16.87 1.61 1.10
CA ASP A 24 15.52 1.55 1.67
C ASP A 24 14.60 2.60 1.03
N LEU A 25 15.15 3.76 0.66
CA LEU A 25 14.41 4.80 -0.06
C LEU A 25 14.04 4.35 -1.48
N GLY A 26 15.00 3.74 -2.20
CA GLY A 26 14.76 3.20 -3.53
C GLY A 26 13.68 2.12 -3.53
N ARG A 27 13.73 1.22 -2.55
CA ARG A 27 12.72 0.17 -2.36
C ARG A 27 11.35 0.76 -2.03
N LYS A 28 11.27 1.72 -1.10
CA LYS A 28 10.01 2.40 -0.75
C LYS A 28 9.38 3.06 -1.98
N VAL A 29 10.18 3.74 -2.81
CA VAL A 29 9.70 4.36 -4.06
C VAL A 29 9.15 3.29 -5.02
N ALA A 30 9.81 2.15 -5.17
CA ALA A 30 9.34 1.07 -6.03
C ALA A 30 8.01 0.46 -5.53
N ILE A 31 7.86 0.28 -4.22
CA ILE A 31 6.62 -0.19 -3.59
C ILE A 31 5.50 0.82 -3.84
N ASN A 32 5.73 2.12 -3.59
CA ASN A 32 4.73 3.16 -3.85
C ASN A 32 4.27 3.19 -5.31
N LYS A 33 5.20 3.09 -6.26
CA LYS A 33 4.85 2.99 -7.69
C LYS A 33 3.99 1.77 -8.01
N SER A 34 4.25 0.64 -7.34
CA SER A 34 3.46 -0.58 -7.53
C SER A 34 2.04 -0.43 -6.97
N TYR A 35 1.89 0.24 -5.81
CA TYR A 35 0.58 0.62 -5.29
C TYR A 35 -0.18 1.54 -6.25
N GLU A 36 0.48 2.58 -6.77
CA GLU A 36 -0.13 3.52 -7.72
C GLU A 36 -0.57 2.84 -9.02
N ALA A 37 0.24 1.91 -9.55
CA ALA A 37 -0.10 1.14 -10.74
C ALA A 37 -1.34 0.28 -10.53
N ARG A 38 -1.41 -0.46 -9.41
CA ARG A 38 -2.59 -1.24 -9.04
C ARG A 38 -3.82 -0.35 -8.90
N ASP A 39 -3.72 0.73 -8.13
CA ASP A 39 -4.86 1.60 -7.86
C ASP A 39 -5.35 2.31 -9.15
N THR A 40 -4.45 2.60 -10.09
CA THR A 40 -4.80 3.13 -11.42
C THR A 40 -5.58 2.09 -12.25
N CYS A 41 -5.12 0.84 -12.27
CA CYS A 41 -5.84 -0.24 -12.94
C CYS A 41 -7.23 -0.42 -12.35
N LEU A 42 -7.34 -0.48 -11.01
CA LEU A 42 -8.62 -0.67 -10.32
C LEU A 42 -9.61 0.46 -10.62
N LYS A 43 -9.15 1.72 -10.61
CA LYS A 43 -9.98 2.88 -10.98
C LYS A 43 -10.50 2.77 -12.41
N HIS A 44 -9.64 2.37 -13.36
CA HIS A 44 -10.04 2.20 -14.75
C HIS A 44 -11.11 1.10 -14.88
N LYS A 45 -10.87 -0.07 -14.29
CA LYS A 45 -11.82 -1.20 -14.35
C LYS A 45 -13.13 -0.91 -13.63
N ALA A 46 -13.08 -0.13 -12.54
CA ALA A 46 -14.28 0.33 -11.85
C ALA A 46 -15.11 1.32 -12.67
N ALA A 47 -14.46 2.20 -13.46
CA ALA A 47 -15.17 3.14 -14.33
C ALA A 47 -15.85 2.45 -15.52
N ASP A 48 -15.27 1.35 -16.02
CA ASP A 48 -15.84 0.53 -17.10
C ASP A 48 -17.07 -0.29 -16.62
N ALA A 49 -17.28 -0.40 -15.31
CA ALA A 49 -18.28 -1.27 -14.72
C ALA A 49 -19.68 -0.65 -14.76
N MET A 50 -20.64 -1.35 -15.39
CA MET A 50 -22.01 -0.87 -15.53
C MET A 50 -22.75 -0.71 -14.18
N ALA A 51 -23.57 0.32 -14.07
CA ALA A 51 -24.24 0.70 -12.82
C ALA A 51 -25.28 -0.32 -12.30
N SER A 52 -25.72 -1.28 -13.12
CA SER A 52 -26.79 -2.22 -12.78
C SER A 52 -26.34 -3.51 -12.08
N ALA A 53 -25.04 -3.85 -12.11
CA ALA A 53 -24.52 -5.05 -11.45
C ALA A 53 -24.26 -4.86 -9.94
N ASP A 54 -24.10 -5.94 -9.19
CA ASP A 54 -23.75 -5.87 -7.78
C ASP A 54 -22.35 -5.24 -7.58
N PRO A 55 -22.17 -4.25 -6.66
CA PRO A 55 -20.88 -3.62 -6.46
C PRO A 55 -19.75 -4.58 -6.06
N ALA A 56 -20.05 -5.63 -5.28
CA ALA A 56 -19.03 -6.58 -4.83
C ALA A 56 -18.60 -7.52 -5.96
N GLU A 57 -19.54 -7.94 -6.82
CA GLU A 57 -19.23 -8.71 -8.03
C GLU A 57 -18.31 -7.91 -8.99
N LEU A 58 -18.61 -6.63 -9.20
CA LEU A 58 -17.77 -5.75 -10.02
C LEU A 58 -16.41 -5.50 -9.38
N ALA A 59 -16.35 -5.35 -8.06
CA ALA A 59 -15.10 -5.21 -7.33
C ALA A 59 -14.21 -6.45 -7.50
N SER A 60 -14.79 -7.65 -7.35
CA SER A 60 -14.09 -8.91 -7.56
C SER A 60 -13.59 -9.02 -9.02
N THR A 61 -14.43 -8.66 -9.99
CA THR A 61 -14.06 -8.65 -11.40
C THR A 61 -12.92 -7.66 -11.69
N ALA A 62 -12.96 -6.45 -11.12
CA ALA A 62 -11.90 -5.46 -11.26
C ALA A 62 -10.59 -5.92 -10.60
N ALA A 63 -10.67 -6.54 -9.41
CA ALA A 63 -9.51 -7.10 -8.72
C ALA A 63 -8.85 -8.22 -9.55
N LEU A 64 -9.65 -9.13 -10.12
CA LEU A 64 -9.17 -10.18 -11.03
C LEU A 64 -8.53 -9.59 -12.29
N ALA A 65 -9.14 -8.57 -12.89
CA ALA A 65 -8.60 -7.90 -14.07
C ALA A 65 -7.28 -7.17 -13.82
N CYS A 66 -7.00 -6.79 -12.57
CA CYS A 66 -5.76 -6.13 -12.13
C CYS A 66 -4.83 -7.06 -11.35
N GLN A 67 -4.95 -8.38 -11.56
CA GLN A 67 -4.13 -9.37 -10.87
C GLN A 67 -2.64 -9.19 -11.16
N SER A 68 -2.26 -8.83 -12.39
CA SER A 68 -0.85 -8.60 -12.77
C SER A 68 -0.19 -7.49 -11.97
N GLU A 69 -0.88 -6.37 -11.76
CA GLU A 69 -0.43 -5.23 -10.99
C GLU A 69 -0.33 -5.60 -9.50
N THR A 70 -1.28 -6.40 -9.02
CA THR A 70 -1.30 -6.92 -7.65
C THR A 70 -0.13 -7.87 -7.39
N ASP A 71 0.18 -8.77 -8.33
CA ASP A 71 1.31 -9.70 -8.21
C ASP A 71 2.65 -8.95 -8.28
N ARG A 72 2.75 -7.88 -9.09
CA ARG A 72 3.91 -6.97 -9.07
C ARG A 72 4.08 -6.26 -7.73
N LEU A 73 2.98 -5.78 -7.15
CA LEU A 73 2.99 -5.18 -5.81
C LEU A 73 3.44 -6.19 -4.75
N ILE A 74 2.92 -7.42 -4.78
CA ILE A 74 3.35 -8.49 -3.87
C ILE A 74 4.86 -8.72 -4.01
N THR A 75 5.36 -8.83 -5.24
CA THR A 75 6.80 -9.03 -5.50
C THR A 75 7.66 -7.89 -4.94
N ALA A 76 7.21 -6.63 -5.08
CA ALA A 76 7.95 -5.47 -4.58
C ALA A 76 7.89 -5.31 -3.05
N ALA A 77 6.73 -5.58 -2.45
CA ALA A 77 6.47 -5.36 -1.04
C ALA A 77 6.89 -6.55 -0.15
N ASN A 78 6.89 -7.76 -0.69
CA ASN A 78 7.07 -9.01 0.05
C ASN A 78 8.23 -9.88 -0.49
N PRO A 79 9.49 -9.41 -0.41
CA PRO A 79 10.63 -10.17 -0.93
C PRO A 79 10.89 -11.47 -0.16
N ASP A 80 10.50 -11.53 1.11
CA ASP A 80 10.68 -12.71 1.96
C ASP A 80 9.57 -13.76 1.74
N GLY A 81 8.57 -13.45 0.90
CA GLY A 81 7.52 -14.39 0.54
C GLY A 81 6.54 -14.71 1.68
N ASP A 82 6.35 -13.81 2.65
CA ASP A 82 5.41 -14.02 3.74
C ASP A 82 3.98 -14.14 3.19
N SER A 83 3.36 -15.31 3.41
CA SER A 83 1.99 -15.60 3.01
C SER A 83 0.97 -14.60 3.58
N LYS A 84 1.19 -14.06 4.79
CA LYS A 84 0.30 -13.09 5.42
C LYS A 84 0.34 -11.74 4.73
N VAL A 85 1.52 -11.29 4.31
CA VAL A 85 1.69 -10.05 3.54
C VAL A 85 1.01 -10.19 2.18
N THR A 86 1.21 -11.33 1.52
CA THR A 86 0.53 -11.66 0.26
C THR A 86 -0.99 -11.62 0.41
N ALA A 87 -1.53 -12.30 1.43
CA ALA A 87 -2.96 -12.31 1.71
C ALA A 87 -3.50 -10.91 2.02
N SER A 88 -2.78 -10.13 2.82
CA SER A 88 -3.14 -8.74 3.14
C SER A 88 -3.19 -7.86 1.89
N ILE A 89 -2.21 -7.95 1.00
CA ILE A 89 -2.21 -7.18 -0.25
C ILE A 89 -3.38 -7.59 -1.16
N ARG A 90 -3.71 -8.88 -1.25
CA ARG A 90 -4.87 -9.36 -2.02
C ARG A 90 -6.17 -8.82 -1.42
N HIS A 91 -6.31 -8.87 -0.10
CA HIS A 91 -7.49 -8.34 0.59
C HIS A 91 -7.63 -6.82 0.44
N ASP A 92 -6.55 -6.05 0.61
CA ASP A 92 -6.54 -4.60 0.35
C ASP A 92 -6.91 -4.27 -1.10
N THR A 93 -6.51 -5.12 -2.05
CA THR A 93 -6.87 -4.97 -3.47
C THR A 93 -8.37 -5.11 -3.68
N GLU A 94 -9.00 -6.13 -3.11
CA GLU A 94 -10.46 -6.33 -3.18
C GLU A 94 -11.22 -5.18 -2.50
N PHE A 95 -10.77 -4.77 -1.31
CA PHE A 95 -11.36 -3.66 -0.58
C PHE A 95 -11.29 -2.34 -1.36
N ARG A 96 -10.14 -2.05 -1.98
CA ARG A 96 -9.98 -0.86 -2.83
C ARG A 96 -10.77 -0.96 -4.12
N ALA A 97 -10.87 -2.14 -4.73
CA ALA A 97 -11.70 -2.34 -5.90
C ALA A 97 -13.15 -1.97 -5.60
N LEU A 98 -13.68 -2.42 -4.46
CA LEU A 98 -15.03 -2.06 -4.01
C LEU A 98 -15.18 -0.56 -3.79
N LYS A 99 -14.20 0.06 -3.11
CA LYS A 99 -14.17 1.52 -2.94
C LYS A 99 -14.25 2.25 -4.28
N TYR A 100 -13.47 1.85 -5.28
CA TYR A 100 -13.47 2.52 -6.58
C TYR A 100 -14.77 2.29 -7.37
N VAL A 101 -15.37 1.09 -7.28
CA VAL A 101 -16.68 0.82 -7.89
C VAL A 101 -17.76 1.72 -7.28
N LEU A 102 -17.80 1.83 -5.95
CA LEU A 102 -18.74 2.72 -5.27
C LEU A 102 -18.50 4.18 -5.67
N GLN A 103 -17.24 4.63 -5.69
CA GLN A 103 -16.88 5.99 -6.13
C GLN A 103 -17.29 6.28 -7.57
N ALA A 104 -17.08 5.34 -8.51
CA ALA A 104 -17.48 5.47 -9.90
C ALA A 104 -19.01 5.61 -10.07
N ARG A 105 -19.79 5.06 -9.12
CA ARG A 105 -21.25 5.17 -9.07
C ARG A 105 -21.75 6.43 -8.35
N GLY A 106 -20.85 7.31 -7.92
CA GLY A 106 -21.21 8.47 -7.08
C GLY A 106 -21.62 8.11 -5.65
N GLN A 107 -21.37 6.85 -5.24
CA GLN A 107 -21.63 6.36 -3.89
C GLN A 107 -20.32 6.49 -3.10
N VAL A 108 -20.23 7.45 -2.19
CA VAL A 108 -19.05 7.53 -1.31
C VAL A 108 -19.12 6.34 -0.35
N ALA A 109 -18.22 5.37 -0.53
CA ALA A 109 -18.09 4.26 0.41
C ALA A 109 -17.90 4.80 1.83
N PRO A 110 -18.62 4.29 2.85
CA PRO A 110 -18.43 4.75 4.22
C PRO A 110 -16.98 4.50 4.64
N ALA A 111 -16.32 5.54 5.12
CA ALA A 111 -15.00 5.44 5.73
C ALA A 111 -15.17 4.80 7.12
N ASN A 112 -14.97 3.48 7.21
CA ASN A 112 -14.88 2.77 8.49
C ASN A 112 -13.66 1.85 8.47
N GLY A 113 -12.76 2.07 9.44
CA GLY A 113 -11.73 1.10 9.84
C GLY A 113 -10.32 1.69 9.88
N GLU A 114 -9.94 2.14 11.07
CA GLU A 114 -8.60 2.56 11.53
C GLU A 114 -7.47 1.56 11.24
#